data_AF-A0AAN7K8K0-F1
#
_entry.id   AF-A0AAN7K8K0-F1
#
_cell.length_a   1.000
_cell.length_b   1.000
_cell.length_c   1.000
_cell.angle_alpha   90.00
_cell.angle_beta   90.00
_cell.angle_gamma   90.00
#
_symmetry.space_group_name_H-M   'P 1'
#
loop_
_entity.id
_entity.type
_entity.pdbx_description
1 polymer ?
#
loop_
_entity_poly.entity_id
_entity_poly.type
_entity_poly.pdbx_seq_one_letter_code
_entity_poly.pdbx_strand_id
1 'polypeptide(L)'
;MLRIHANASGCLFLQNFYCAGQNPRGGERLGLPVLNSSSFIAVEFDTFSNKNKNDPFKPHIGIDINSLNSSVTDMWEWNKIKEGGEAQAWITYNSSTKNLSVLLVDGSSSDSTDSYPTNKNFSSVSYVVDLSEHLPEWVSFGFSGSTGTYFEINEITSWYFASSLQIPDPPPETSAAPPDVALQSAQVKEKSKTWVWGVIVSCVVAVILSVQTYAYKYSTMYITLSSEYK
;
A
#
# COMPACT_ATOMS: atom_id res chain seq x y z
N MET A 1 -12.18 -4.83 -2.66
CA MET A 1 -11.85 -6.05 -3.43
C MET A 1 -10.47 -5.84 -4.00
N LEU A 2 -9.48 -6.59 -3.52
CA LEU A 2 -8.11 -6.54 -4.02
C LEU A 2 -7.86 -7.83 -4.79
N ARG A 3 -7.42 -7.72 -6.05
CA ARG A 3 -7.01 -8.84 -6.87
C ARG A 3 -5.50 -8.79 -7.00
N ILE A 4 -4.84 -9.79 -6.44
CA ILE A 4 -3.39 -9.89 -6.40
C ILE A 4 -3.00 -11.02 -7.34
N HIS A 5 -2.16 -10.71 -8.33
CA HIS A 5 -1.33 -11.70 -9.00
C HIS A 5 -0.02 -11.75 -8.22
N ALA A 6 0.02 -12.59 -7.20
CA ALA A 6 1.22 -12.77 -6.41
C ALA A 6 1.77 -14.15 -6.71
N ASN A 7 3.06 -14.23 -7.01
CA ASN A 7 3.85 -15.41 -6.71
C ASN A 7 4.66 -15.17 -5.41
N ALA A 8 4.17 -14.25 -4.56
CA ALA A 8 5.01 -13.42 -3.73
C ALA A 8 4.51 -12.93 -2.37
N SER A 9 5.47 -12.66 -1.47
CA SER A 9 5.32 -12.04 -0.16
C SER A 9 5.01 -10.55 -0.33
N GLY A 10 3.76 -10.18 -0.06
CA GLY A 10 3.27 -8.82 -0.17
C GLY A 10 2.36 -8.45 1.00
N CYS A 11 2.02 -7.18 1.14
CA CYS A 11 1.06 -6.75 2.15
C CYS A 11 0.21 -5.59 1.66
N LEU A 12 -1.04 -5.53 2.13
CA LEU A 12 -1.80 -4.29 2.18
C LEU A 12 -1.54 -3.64 3.55
N PHE A 13 -1.17 -2.38 3.58
CA PHE A 13 -0.93 -1.67 4.84
C PHE A 13 -1.75 -0.39 4.96
N LEU A 14 -2.03 -0.05 6.22
CA LEU A 14 -2.48 1.24 6.70
C LEU A 14 -1.35 1.84 7.53
N GLN A 15 -0.93 3.06 7.21
CA GLN A 15 0.12 3.75 7.96
C GLN A 15 -0.19 5.24 8.11
N ASN A 16 0.50 5.89 9.05
CA ASN A 16 0.47 7.35 9.16
C ASN A 16 1.07 8.05 7.91
N PHE A 17 0.55 9.24 7.57
CA PHE A 17 1.23 10.17 6.66
C PHE A 17 2.52 10.68 7.34
N TYR A 18 3.60 10.84 6.56
CA TYR A 18 5.00 11.13 6.96
C TYR A 18 5.83 9.88 7.30
N CYS A 19 7.02 9.63 6.72
CA CYS A 19 8.03 10.54 6.19
C CYS A 19 8.86 9.91 5.06
N ALA A 20 9.23 10.72 4.06
CA ALA A 20 10.46 10.51 3.30
C ALA A 20 11.63 10.37 4.30
N GLY A 21 12.35 9.24 4.27
CA GLY A 21 13.47 8.95 5.18
C GLY A 21 13.36 7.62 5.94
N GLN A 22 12.23 6.92 5.88
CA GLN A 22 12.18 5.49 6.23
C GLN A 22 13.00 4.73 5.18
N ASN A 23 13.86 3.80 5.60
CA ASN A 23 14.56 2.89 4.71
C ASN A 23 13.81 1.54 4.72
N PRO A 24 12.69 1.42 3.97
CA PRO A 24 11.97 0.15 3.88
C PRO A 24 12.95 -0.88 3.34
N ARG A 25 13.12 -1.98 4.08
CA ARG A 25 13.97 -3.08 3.64
C ARG A 25 13.09 -4.10 2.94
N GLY A 26 13.57 -4.66 1.83
CA GLY A 26 12.93 -5.80 1.17
C GLY A 26 13.16 -7.11 1.93
N GLY A 27 12.86 -8.24 1.27
CA GLY A 27 12.95 -9.58 1.86
C GLY A 27 11.86 -9.82 2.91
N GLU A 28 12.23 -10.43 4.04
CA GLU A 28 11.31 -10.80 5.13
C GLU A 28 10.65 -9.61 5.86
N ARG A 29 10.87 -8.39 5.38
CA ARG A 29 10.32 -7.17 5.98
C ARG A 29 9.20 -6.56 5.16
N LEU A 30 8.86 -7.14 4.00
CA LEU A 30 7.72 -6.75 3.16
C LEU A 30 7.72 -5.27 2.75
N GLY A 31 8.85 -4.57 2.81
CA GLY A 31 8.92 -3.11 2.63
C GLY A 31 8.23 -2.29 3.73
N LEU A 32 7.87 -2.90 4.86
CA LEU A 32 7.22 -2.24 5.99
C LEU A 32 8.23 -1.46 6.86
N PRO A 33 7.78 -0.37 7.51
CA PRO A 33 8.64 0.49 8.31
C PRO A 33 8.96 -0.14 9.67
N VAL A 34 10.12 -0.78 9.82
CA VAL A 34 10.54 -1.41 11.09
C VAL A 34 11.44 -0.48 11.90
N LEU A 35 10.87 0.59 12.45
CA LEU A 35 11.51 1.45 13.45
C LEU A 35 10.69 1.39 14.74
N ASN A 36 11.34 1.64 15.89
CA ASN A 36 10.72 1.59 17.22
C ASN A 36 9.54 2.57 17.42
N SER A 37 9.25 3.42 16.45
CA SER A 37 8.21 4.44 16.47
C SER A 37 7.33 4.41 15.21
N SER A 38 7.32 3.29 14.49
CA SER A 38 6.45 3.11 13.33
C SER A 38 5.05 2.68 13.77
N SER A 39 4.06 3.48 13.40
CA SER A 39 2.64 3.13 13.55
C SER A 39 2.10 2.62 12.21
N PHE A 40 1.83 1.31 12.15
CA PHE A 40 1.22 0.68 10.99
C PHE A 40 0.36 -0.52 11.39
N ILE A 41 -0.64 -0.80 10.57
CA ILE A 41 -1.39 -2.05 10.58
C ILE A 41 -1.30 -2.62 9.17
N ALA A 42 -0.88 -3.86 9.04
CA ALA A 42 -0.78 -4.52 7.75
C ALA A 42 -1.51 -5.86 7.75
N VAL A 43 -2.02 -6.22 6.58
CA VAL A 43 -2.42 -7.58 6.25
C VAL A 43 -1.32 -8.13 5.35
N GLU A 44 -0.58 -9.09 5.86
CA GLU A 44 0.48 -9.76 5.10
C GLU A 44 -0.04 -10.99 4.37
N PHE A 45 0.56 -11.19 3.21
CA PHE A 45 0.38 -12.29 2.29
C PHE A 45 1.75 -12.91 2.13
N ASP A 46 2.20 -13.71 3.10
CA ASP A 46 3.58 -14.19 3.17
C ASP A 46 3.74 -15.55 2.47
N THR A 47 4.59 -15.57 1.45
CA THR A 47 4.90 -16.76 0.65
C THR A 47 6.11 -17.54 1.16
N PHE A 48 6.83 -17.01 2.15
CA PHE A 48 8.09 -17.56 2.61
C PHE A 48 8.17 -17.64 4.14
N SER A 49 8.22 -18.86 4.68
CA SER A 49 8.37 -19.09 6.12
C SER A 49 9.76 -18.67 6.63
N ASN A 50 9.85 -17.51 7.28
CA ASN A 50 11.02 -17.04 7.99
C ASN A 50 11.03 -17.55 9.44
N LYS A 51 11.75 -18.65 9.69
CA LYS A 51 11.88 -19.25 11.04
C LYS A 51 12.39 -18.30 12.12
N ASN A 52 13.12 -17.25 11.75
CA ASN A 52 13.62 -16.21 12.65
C ASN A 52 12.55 -15.16 13.04
N LYS A 53 11.34 -15.23 12.47
CA LYS A 53 10.23 -14.30 12.66
C LYS A 53 8.99 -14.91 13.33
N ASN A 54 9.09 -16.17 13.77
CA ASN A 54 7.98 -16.96 14.30
C ASN A 54 6.88 -17.26 13.27
N ASP A 55 7.22 -17.21 11.99
CA ASP A 55 6.26 -17.54 10.94
C ASP A 55 5.80 -19.00 11.05
N PRO A 56 4.55 -19.27 10.67
CA PRO A 56 4.10 -20.61 10.32
C PRO A 56 5.10 -21.32 9.38
N PHE A 57 5.16 -22.65 9.45
CA PHE A 57 6.07 -23.47 8.61
C PHE A 57 5.64 -23.56 7.12
N LYS A 58 4.54 -22.91 6.76
CA LYS A 58 3.97 -22.81 5.42
C LYS A 58 3.69 -21.32 5.10
N PRO A 59 3.49 -20.98 3.82
CA PRO A 59 2.91 -19.70 3.45
C PRO A 59 1.63 -19.40 4.25
N HIS A 60 1.38 -18.12 4.54
CA HIS A 60 0.30 -17.73 5.43
C HIS A 60 -0.24 -16.32 5.15
N ILE A 61 -1.50 -16.07 5.52
CA ILE A 61 -2.00 -14.72 5.77
C ILE A 61 -1.73 -14.33 7.21
N GLY A 62 -1.51 -13.05 7.44
CA GLY A 62 -1.25 -12.51 8.77
C GLY A 62 -1.84 -11.11 8.98
N ILE A 63 -2.08 -10.75 10.24
CA ILE A 63 -2.43 -9.38 10.66
C ILE A 63 -1.32 -8.84 11.56
N ASP A 64 -0.62 -7.83 11.07
CA ASP A 64 0.50 -7.17 11.71
C ASP A 64 0.08 -5.88 12.38
N ILE A 65 0.43 -5.72 13.66
CA ILE A 65 0.18 -4.51 14.44
C ILE A 65 1.51 -3.98 14.94
N ASN A 66 2.03 -2.92 14.30
CA ASN A 66 3.30 -2.26 14.66
C ASN A 66 4.52 -3.21 14.76
N SER A 67 4.44 -4.39 14.15
CA SER A 67 5.40 -5.49 14.26
C SER A 67 5.37 -6.31 12.98
N LEU A 68 6.51 -6.93 12.62
CA LEU A 68 6.57 -7.92 11.54
C LEU A 68 6.24 -9.34 12.01
N ASN A 69 5.93 -9.50 13.30
CA ASN A 69 5.42 -10.76 13.80
C ASN A 69 3.91 -10.60 13.90
N SER A 70 3.19 -11.33 13.07
CA SER A 70 1.73 -11.33 13.03
C SER A 70 1.10 -11.61 14.39
N SER A 71 0.01 -10.88 14.68
CA SER A 71 -0.82 -11.08 15.87
C SER A 71 -1.77 -12.28 15.72
N VAL A 72 -2.14 -12.59 14.48
CA VAL A 72 -2.88 -13.79 14.09
C VAL A 72 -2.46 -14.20 12.69
N THR A 73 -2.39 -15.50 12.45
CA THR A 73 -2.05 -16.07 11.14
C THR A 73 -2.97 -17.23 10.80
N ASP A 74 -3.18 -17.48 9.52
CA ASP A 74 -3.73 -18.73 9.02
C ASP A 74 -2.88 -19.22 7.86
N MET A 75 -2.51 -20.49 7.89
CA MET A 75 -1.67 -21.08 6.85
C MET A 75 -2.49 -21.24 5.59
N TRP A 76 -1.88 -20.97 4.44
CA TRP A 76 -2.45 -21.33 3.15
C TRP A 76 -1.56 -22.33 2.42
N GLU A 77 -2.15 -23.13 1.55
CA GLU A 77 -1.40 -24.13 0.77
C GLU A 77 -1.97 -24.24 -0.64
N TRP A 78 -1.45 -23.40 -1.54
CA TRP A 78 -2.05 -23.19 -2.86
C TRP A 78 -1.08 -23.52 -4.00
N ASN A 79 -1.60 -24.23 -5.00
CA ASN A 79 -0.85 -24.68 -6.17
C ASN A 79 -1.01 -23.71 -7.35
N LYS A 80 -2.16 -23.02 -7.48
CA LYS A 80 -2.43 -22.19 -8.66
C LYS A 80 -1.66 -20.88 -8.67
N ILE A 81 -1.53 -20.21 -7.52
CA ILE A 81 -0.64 -19.04 -7.39
C ILE A 81 0.79 -19.37 -7.85
N LYS A 82 1.34 -20.52 -7.40
CA LYS A 82 2.69 -20.98 -7.79
C LYS A 82 2.86 -21.16 -9.30
N GLU A 83 1.76 -21.44 -9.99
CA GLU A 83 1.68 -21.64 -11.44
C GLU A 83 1.31 -20.35 -12.20
N GLY A 84 1.23 -19.20 -11.54
CA GLY A 84 0.87 -17.90 -12.16
C GLY A 84 -0.63 -17.59 -12.16
N GLY A 85 -1.39 -18.23 -11.27
CA GLY A 85 -2.81 -17.95 -11.04
C GLY A 85 -3.06 -16.70 -10.19
N GLU A 86 -4.29 -16.18 -10.25
CA GLU A 86 -4.71 -15.00 -9.48
C GLU A 86 -5.38 -15.37 -8.15
N ALA A 87 -5.08 -14.58 -7.12
CA ALA A 87 -5.73 -14.62 -5.82
C ALA A 87 -6.69 -13.43 -5.63
N GLN A 88 -7.75 -13.65 -4.85
CA GLN A 88 -8.68 -12.59 -4.46
C GLN A 88 -8.66 -12.41 -2.95
N ALA A 89 -8.46 -11.17 -2.51
CA ALA A 89 -8.45 -10.78 -1.11
C ALA A 89 -9.62 -9.84 -0.78
N TRP A 90 -10.30 -10.13 0.33
CA TRP A 90 -11.26 -9.25 0.98
C TRP A 90 -10.76 -8.91 2.37
N ILE A 91 -10.59 -7.62 2.61
CA ILE A 91 -10.16 -7.07 3.90
C ILE A 91 -11.28 -6.17 4.36
N THR A 92 -11.84 -6.46 5.54
CA THR A 92 -12.97 -5.73 6.11
C THR A 92 -12.66 -5.34 7.54
N TYR A 93 -13.02 -4.12 7.91
CA TYR A 93 -12.96 -3.67 9.30
C TYR A 93 -14.34 -3.20 9.74
N ASN A 94 -14.85 -3.78 10.82
CA ASN A 94 -16.08 -3.35 11.47
C ASN A 94 -15.71 -2.52 12.71
N SER A 95 -15.95 -1.21 12.67
CA SER A 95 -15.58 -0.29 13.75
C SER A 95 -16.42 -0.45 15.02
N SER A 96 -17.65 -0.98 14.93
CA SER A 96 -18.50 -1.26 16.09
C SER A 96 -18.00 -2.46 16.88
N THR A 97 -17.51 -3.50 16.19
CA THR A 97 -16.97 -4.72 16.83
C THR A 97 -15.46 -4.72 16.93
N LYS A 98 -14.79 -3.69 16.42
CA LYS A 98 -13.33 -3.57 16.34
C LYS A 98 -12.68 -4.76 15.65
N ASN A 99 -13.36 -5.37 14.68
CA ASN A 99 -12.92 -6.62 14.08
C ASN A 99 -12.36 -6.39 12.67
N LEU A 100 -11.07 -6.67 12.50
CA LEU A 100 -10.38 -6.72 11.22
C LEU A 100 -10.37 -8.16 10.71
N SER A 101 -11.02 -8.41 9.58
CA SER A 101 -11.14 -9.73 8.96
C SER A 101 -10.52 -9.75 7.56
N VAL A 102 -9.87 -10.86 7.26
CA VAL A 102 -9.24 -11.14 5.97
C VAL A 102 -9.77 -12.46 5.43
N LEU A 103 -10.17 -12.47 4.17
CA LEU A 103 -10.48 -13.67 3.40
C LEU A 103 -9.63 -13.64 2.14
N LEU A 104 -8.88 -14.71 1.91
CA LEU A 104 -8.13 -14.92 0.68
C LEU A 104 -8.66 -16.17 0.00
N VAL A 105 -8.90 -16.09 -1.32
CA VAL A 105 -9.39 -17.21 -2.14
C VAL A 105 -8.43 -17.48 -3.30
N ASP A 106 -8.03 -18.74 -3.45
CA ASP A 106 -7.21 -19.23 -4.55
C ASP A 106 -8.03 -19.40 -5.84
N GLY A 107 -7.46 -18.97 -6.98
CA GLY A 107 -7.95 -19.36 -8.31
C GLY A 107 -9.28 -18.75 -8.72
N SER A 108 -9.34 -17.41 -8.85
CA SER A 108 -10.40 -16.77 -9.63
C SER A 108 -10.18 -17.05 -11.13
N SER A 109 -10.68 -18.17 -11.65
CA SER A 109 -10.65 -18.40 -13.09
C SER A 109 -11.49 -17.34 -13.82
N SER A 110 -10.89 -16.67 -14.80
CA SER A 110 -11.64 -15.99 -15.87
C SER A 110 -12.27 -17.00 -16.85
N ASP A 111 -11.89 -18.27 -16.76
CA ASP A 111 -12.41 -19.35 -17.57
C ASP A 111 -13.47 -20.14 -16.79
N SER A 112 -14.72 -20.01 -17.23
CA SER A 112 -15.91 -20.62 -16.65
C SER A 112 -16.15 -22.04 -17.21
N THR A 113 -15.09 -22.83 -17.39
CA THR A 113 -15.18 -24.21 -17.91
C THR A 113 -15.04 -25.30 -16.85
N ASP A 114 -14.62 -24.98 -15.63
CA ASP A 114 -14.69 -25.94 -14.52
C ASP A 114 -16.13 -25.99 -13.97
N SER A 115 -16.89 -26.93 -14.53
CA SER A 115 -18.15 -27.41 -13.96
C SER A 115 -17.93 -27.90 -12.53
N TYR A 116 -18.52 -27.18 -11.56
CA TYR A 116 -18.44 -27.39 -10.11
C TYR A 116 -17.11 -26.99 -9.44
N PRO A 117 -17.03 -25.83 -8.75
CA PRO A 117 -15.84 -25.45 -7.99
C PRO A 117 -15.84 -26.19 -6.64
N THR A 118 -15.46 -27.47 -6.62
CA THR A 118 -15.27 -28.22 -5.36
C THR A 118 -13.97 -27.88 -4.63
N ASN A 119 -13.10 -27.06 -5.23
CA ASN A 119 -11.70 -26.90 -4.81
C ASN A 119 -11.28 -25.43 -4.62
N LYS A 120 -12.19 -24.52 -4.27
CA LYS A 120 -11.80 -23.16 -3.86
C LYS A 120 -11.17 -23.23 -2.47
N ASN A 121 -9.85 -23.39 -2.43
CA ASN A 121 -9.11 -23.25 -1.18
C ASN A 121 -9.17 -21.78 -0.76
N PHE A 122 -9.69 -21.54 0.43
CA PHE A 122 -9.71 -20.22 1.04
C PHE A 122 -8.99 -20.29 2.39
N SER A 123 -8.42 -19.16 2.79
CA SER A 123 -7.83 -18.96 4.10
C SER A 123 -8.43 -17.70 4.72
N SER A 124 -8.65 -17.70 6.03
CA SER A 124 -9.26 -16.56 6.69
C SER A 124 -8.71 -16.34 8.10
N VAL A 125 -8.39 -15.09 8.40
CA VAL A 125 -8.04 -14.62 9.75
C VAL A 125 -8.95 -13.48 10.16
N SER A 126 -9.15 -13.34 11.47
CA SER A 126 -9.79 -12.18 12.05
C SER A 126 -9.10 -11.81 13.36
N TYR A 127 -9.05 -10.52 13.67
CA TYR A 127 -8.43 -10.00 14.88
C TYR A 127 -9.25 -8.84 15.42
N VAL A 128 -9.52 -8.88 16.73
CA VAL A 128 -10.20 -7.78 17.43
C VAL A 128 -9.13 -6.76 17.82
N VAL A 129 -9.13 -5.63 17.13
CA VAL A 129 -8.18 -4.53 17.31
C VAL A 129 -8.87 -3.18 17.13
N ASP A 130 -8.68 -2.28 18.08
CA ASP A 130 -9.10 -0.90 17.91
C ASP A 130 -8.04 -0.13 17.13
N LEU A 131 -8.32 0.14 15.84
CA LEU A 131 -7.38 0.86 14.98
C LEU A 131 -7.00 2.24 15.55
N SER A 132 -7.87 2.87 16.35
CA SER A 132 -7.60 4.20 16.94
C SER A 132 -6.53 4.19 18.04
N GLU A 133 -6.21 3.03 18.60
CA GLU A 133 -5.13 2.88 19.58
C GLU A 133 -3.74 2.81 18.92
N HIS A 134 -3.69 2.49 17.62
CA HIS A 134 -2.44 2.22 16.91
C HIS A 134 -2.18 3.19 15.76
N LEU A 135 -3.23 3.78 15.20
CA LEU A 135 -3.17 4.67 14.05
C LEU A 135 -3.75 6.05 14.42
N PRO A 136 -3.19 7.14 13.84
CA PRO A 136 -3.79 8.46 13.97
C PRO A 136 -5.08 8.58 13.15
N GLU A 137 -5.78 9.70 13.33
CA GLU A 137 -7.01 10.02 12.61
C GLU A 137 -6.85 9.98 11.08
N TRP A 138 -5.69 10.42 10.57
CA TRP A 138 -5.39 10.49 9.13
C TRP A 138 -4.34 9.46 8.72
N VAL A 139 -4.74 8.51 7.87
CA VAL A 139 -3.88 7.42 7.41
C VAL A 139 -3.81 7.32 5.89
N SER A 140 -2.69 6.79 5.40
CA SER A 140 -2.53 6.34 4.02
C SER A 140 -2.80 4.84 3.92
N PHE A 141 -3.46 4.45 2.84
CA PHE A 141 -3.55 3.06 2.40
C PHE A 141 -2.53 2.83 1.29
N GLY A 142 -1.86 1.69 1.33
CA GLY A 142 -0.88 1.35 0.32
C GLY A 142 -0.64 -0.15 0.23
N PHE A 143 0.05 -0.52 -0.83
CA PHE A 143 0.53 -1.87 -1.04
C PHE A 143 2.04 -1.85 -0.98
N SER A 144 2.60 -2.90 -0.41
CA SER A 144 4.02 -3.17 -0.51
C SER A 144 4.22 -4.63 -0.93
N GLY A 145 5.32 -4.88 -1.60
CA GLY A 145 5.75 -6.21 -2.01
C GLY A 145 7.26 -6.21 -2.05
N SER A 146 7.87 -7.30 -1.62
CA SER A 146 9.31 -7.41 -1.65
C SER A 146 9.77 -8.82 -1.87
N THR A 147 10.91 -8.95 -2.53
CA THR A 147 11.56 -10.22 -2.77
C THR A 147 12.88 -10.28 -2.00
N GLY A 148 13.39 -11.49 -1.81
CA GLY A 148 14.65 -11.75 -1.12
C GLY A 148 15.63 -12.51 -2.01
N THR A 149 16.27 -13.53 -1.44
CA THR A 149 17.11 -14.48 -2.20
C THR A 149 16.29 -15.28 -3.23
N TYR A 150 15.02 -15.55 -2.91
CA TYR A 150 14.06 -16.14 -3.82
C TYR A 150 13.26 -15.04 -4.53
N PHE A 151 12.90 -15.31 -5.79
CA PHE A 151 12.29 -14.34 -6.69
C PHE A 151 10.84 -14.69 -7.00
N GLU A 152 10.08 -13.63 -7.22
CA GLU A 152 8.64 -13.69 -7.37
C GLU A 152 8.13 -12.35 -7.91
N ILE A 153 6.96 -12.36 -8.54
CA ILE A 153 6.31 -11.14 -9.05
C ILE A 153 5.16 -10.79 -8.11
N ASN A 154 5.18 -9.55 -7.62
CA ASN A 154 4.12 -8.93 -6.84
C ASN A 154 3.33 -7.99 -7.77
N GLU A 155 2.17 -8.43 -8.25
CA GLU A 155 1.32 -7.62 -9.14
C GLU A 155 -0.09 -7.49 -8.57
N ILE A 156 -0.66 -6.29 -8.68
CA ILE A 156 -2.06 -6.01 -8.31
C ILE A 156 -2.81 -5.74 -9.60
N THR A 157 -3.72 -6.63 -9.97
CA THR A 157 -4.45 -6.53 -11.24
C THR A 157 -5.73 -5.72 -11.11
N SER A 158 -6.30 -5.61 -9.91
CA SER A 158 -7.37 -4.66 -9.62
C SER A 158 -7.51 -4.41 -8.12
N TRP A 159 -8.07 -3.26 -7.74
CA TRP A 159 -8.36 -2.96 -6.35
C TRP A 159 -9.59 -2.07 -6.22
N TYR A 160 -10.27 -2.18 -5.07
CA TYR A 160 -11.43 -1.40 -4.69
C TYR A 160 -11.41 -1.20 -3.19
N PHE A 161 -11.58 0.05 -2.77
CA PHE A 161 -11.62 0.48 -1.39
C PHE A 161 -12.90 1.30 -1.13
N ALA A 162 -13.51 1.09 0.02
CA ALA A 162 -14.63 1.87 0.51
C ALA A 162 -14.55 1.98 2.04
N SER A 163 -14.93 3.15 2.56
CA SER A 163 -15.01 3.43 3.99
C SER A 163 -16.18 4.37 4.25
N SER A 164 -16.81 4.25 5.41
CA SER A 164 -17.85 5.15 5.89
C SER A 164 -17.57 5.55 7.33
N LEU A 165 -17.72 6.84 7.62
CA LEU A 165 -17.61 7.39 8.96
C LEU A 165 -19.01 7.62 9.51
N GLN A 166 -19.31 7.01 10.65
CA GLN A 166 -20.53 7.33 11.41
C GLN A 166 -20.21 8.47 12.36
N ILE A 167 -20.61 9.69 12.00
CA ILE A 167 -20.58 10.84 12.91
C ILE A 167 -21.93 10.83 13.64
N PRO A 168 -21.97 10.65 14.98
CA PRO A 168 -23.21 10.80 15.72
C PRO A 168 -23.81 12.19 15.47
N ASP A 169 -25.12 12.27 15.27
CA ASP A 169 -25.78 13.57 15.17
C ASP A 169 -25.45 14.41 16.41
N PRO A 170 -25.19 15.72 16.25
CA PRO A 170 -25.00 16.58 17.40
C PRO A 170 -26.23 16.45 18.33
N PRO A 171 -26.03 16.50 19.67
CA PRO A 171 -27.14 16.50 20.60
C PRO A 171 -28.17 17.56 20.18
N PRO A 172 -29.48 17.29 20.30
CA PRO A 172 -30.50 18.27 19.91
C PRO A 172 -30.20 19.58 20.63
N GLU A 173 -29.92 20.63 19.83
CA GLU A 173 -29.67 21.96 20.35
C GLU A 173 -30.85 22.35 21.24
N THR A 174 -30.60 22.45 22.55
CA THR A 174 -31.56 23.08 23.43
C THR A 174 -31.57 24.55 23.03
N SER A 175 -32.65 24.95 22.38
CA SER A 175 -32.95 26.32 21.94
C SER A 175 -32.73 27.33 23.06
N ALA A 176 -31.51 27.85 23.14
CA ALA A 176 -31.18 29.13 23.74
C ALA A 176 -30.35 29.84 22.67
N ALA A 177 -31.01 30.76 21.97
CA ALA A 177 -30.39 31.55 20.90
C ALA A 177 -29.07 32.17 21.40
N PRO A 178 -27.97 32.07 20.64
CA PRO A 178 -26.75 32.81 20.96
C PRO A 178 -27.03 34.32 20.83
N PRO A 179 -26.39 35.19 21.63
CA PRO A 179 -26.40 36.61 21.34
C PRO A 179 -25.76 36.84 19.98
N ASP A 180 -26.41 37.66 19.17
CA ASP A 180 -25.99 38.10 17.84
C ASP A 180 -24.53 38.59 17.87
N VAL A 181 -23.59 37.72 17.47
CA VAL A 181 -22.21 38.11 17.16
C VAL A 181 -22.10 38.15 15.66
N ALA A 182 -22.14 39.38 15.14
CA ALA A 182 -21.98 39.74 13.75
C ALA A 182 -20.90 38.89 13.05
N LEU A 183 -21.30 38.26 11.95
CA LEU A 183 -20.44 37.53 11.03
C LEU A 183 -19.43 38.52 10.41
N GLN A 184 -18.27 38.71 11.04
CA GLN A 184 -17.12 39.25 10.31
C GLN A 184 -16.64 38.15 9.37
N SER A 185 -17.03 38.26 8.11
CA SER A 185 -16.45 37.49 7.02
C SER A 185 -14.95 37.79 6.96
N ALA A 186 -14.14 36.89 7.52
CA ALA A 186 -12.72 36.85 7.26
C ALA A 186 -12.56 36.48 5.77
N GLN A 187 -12.40 37.51 4.93
CA GLN A 187 -11.93 37.34 3.55
C GLN A 187 -10.56 36.67 3.62
N VAL A 188 -10.51 35.35 3.44
CA VAL A 188 -9.26 34.60 3.31
C VAL A 188 -8.59 35.10 2.03
N LYS A 189 -7.64 36.00 2.18
CA LYS A 189 -6.82 36.50 1.08
C LYS A 189 -5.92 35.35 0.63
N GLU A 190 -6.29 34.66 -0.44
CA GLU A 190 -5.43 33.64 -1.05
C GLU A 190 -4.07 34.27 -1.36
N LYS A 191 -3.01 33.75 -0.72
CA LYS A 191 -1.65 34.17 -1.01
C LYS A 191 -1.26 33.61 -2.38
N SER A 192 -0.97 34.50 -3.32
CA SER A 192 -0.57 34.12 -4.68
C SER A 192 0.66 33.21 -4.66
N LYS A 193 0.53 32.01 -5.22
CA LYS A 193 1.60 31.00 -5.29
C LYS A 193 2.48 31.20 -6.53
N THR A 194 3.06 32.39 -6.68
CA THR A 194 3.95 32.74 -7.81
C THR A 194 5.22 31.89 -7.87
N TRP A 195 5.64 31.31 -6.74
CA TRP A 195 6.80 30.42 -6.66
C TRP A 195 6.64 29.11 -7.45
N VAL A 196 5.42 28.63 -7.66
CA VAL A 196 5.14 27.39 -8.43
C VAL A 196 5.60 27.52 -9.88
N TRP A 197 5.40 28.69 -10.49
CA TRP A 197 5.89 28.98 -11.84
C TRP A 197 7.41 29.01 -11.91
N GLY A 198 8.09 29.46 -10.84
CA GLY A 198 9.55 29.42 -10.75
C GLY A 198 10.11 28.00 -10.77
N VAL A 199 9.46 27.06 -10.06
CA VAL A 199 9.87 25.64 -10.03
C VAL A 199 9.66 24.99 -11.41
N ILE A 200 8.53 25.25 -12.06
CA ILE A 200 8.22 24.69 -13.39
C ILE A 200 9.24 25.19 -14.43
N VAL A 201 9.51 26.50 -14.47
CA VAL A 201 10.49 27.07 -15.41
C VAL A 201 11.89 26.50 -15.15
N SER A 202 12.29 26.33 -13.89
CA SER A 202 13.59 25.73 -13.54
C SER A 202 13.71 24.28 -14.03
N CYS A 203 12.67 23.46 -13.87
CA CYS A 203 12.67 22.08 -14.36
C CYS A 203 12.77 22.00 -15.88
N VAL A 204 12.03 22.84 -16.61
CA VAL A 204 12.07 22.88 -18.08
C VAL A 204 13.45 23.28 -18.59
N VAL A 205 14.09 24.30 -17.98
CA VAL A 205 15.45 24.71 -18.34
C VAL A 205 16.46 23.59 -18.07
N ALA A 206 16.36 22.89 -16.94
CA ALA A 206 17.25 21.78 -16.61
C ALA A 206 17.15 20.63 -17.63
N VAL A 207 15.94 20.31 -18.09
CA VAL A 207 15.72 19.27 -19.12
C VAL A 207 16.28 19.70 -20.48
N ILE A 208 16.12 20.97 -20.87
CA ILE A 208 16.68 21.46 -22.14
C ILE A 208 18.22 21.40 -22.10
N LEU A 209 18.84 21.82 -20.99
CA LEU A 209 20.29 21.76 -20.83
C LEU A 209 20.83 20.32 -20.82
N SER A 210 20.11 19.37 -20.22
CA SER A 210 20.53 17.97 -20.22
C SER A 210 20.48 17.36 -21.63
N VAL A 211 19.43 17.67 -22.41
CA VAL A 211 19.30 17.25 -23.80
C VAL A 211 20.39 17.88 -24.68
N GLN A 212 20.67 19.17 -24.53
CA GLN A 212 21.76 19.83 -25.27
C GLN A 212 23.13 19.22 -24.95
N THR A 213 23.40 18.95 -23.67
CA THR A 213 24.66 18.33 -23.24
C THR A 213 24.79 16.91 -23.79
N TYR A 214 23.71 16.14 -23.79
CA TYR A 214 23.67 14.80 -24.37
C TYR A 214 23.93 14.82 -25.88
N ALA A 215 23.26 15.71 -26.62
CA ALA A 215 23.47 15.87 -28.06
C ALA A 215 24.90 16.30 -28.40
N TYR A 216 25.51 17.20 -27.61
CA TYR A 216 26.89 17.61 -27.79
C TYR A 216 27.89 16.47 -27.57
N LYS A 217 27.71 15.68 -26.50
CA LYS A 217 28.53 14.48 -26.25
C LYS A 217 28.39 13.46 -27.37
N TYR A 218 27.17 13.24 -27.84
CA TYR A 218 26.88 12.31 -28.92
C TYR A 218 27.57 12.75 -30.22
N SER A 219 27.43 14.01 -30.62
CA SER A 219 28.10 14.55 -31.82
C SER A 219 29.62 14.44 -31.75
N THR A 220 30.21 14.76 -30.58
CA THR A 220 31.67 14.66 -30.39
C THR A 220 32.18 13.22 -30.46
N MET A 221 31.43 12.26 -29.88
CA MET A 221 31.75 10.83 -29.98
C MET A 221 31.68 10.33 -31.42
N TYR A 222 30.65 10.73 -32.17
CA TYR A 222 30.49 10.38 -33.58
C TYR A 222 31.62 10.92 -34.46
N ILE A 223 32.02 12.17 -34.24
CA ILE A 223 33.13 12.79 -34.97
C ILE A 223 34.44 12.05 -34.65
N THR A 224 34.69 11.75 -33.37
CA THR A 224 35.90 11.02 -32.94
C THR A 224 35.97 9.63 -33.58
N LEU A 225 34.88 8.84 -33.51
CA LEU A 225 34.80 7.54 -34.16
C LEU A 225 34.99 7.64 -35.68
N SER A 226 34.41 8.66 -36.34
CA SER A 226 34.58 8.83 -37.80
C SER A 226 36.01 9.20 -38.21
N SER A 227 36.78 9.82 -37.32
CA SER A 227 38.18 10.20 -37.57
C SER A 227 39.16 9.06 -37.36
N GLU A 228 38.83 8.06 -36.55
CA GLU A 228 39.66 6.86 -36.32
C GLU A 228 39.51 5.81 -37.44
N TYR A 229 38.50 5.94 -38.31
CA TYR A 229 38.23 5.01 -39.41
C TYR A 229 38.64 5.53 -40.80
N LYS A 230 39.55 6.52 -40.88
CA LYS A 230 40.22 6.97 -42.10
C LYS A 230 41.72 6.75 -42.02
#